data_AF-A0A4Y2L620-F1
#
_entry.id   AF-A0A4Y2L620-F1
#
_cell.length_a   1.000
_cell.length_b   1.000
_cell.length_c   1.000
_cell.angle_alpha   90.00
_cell.angle_beta   90.00
_cell.angle_gamma   90.00
#
_symmetry.space_group_name_H-M   'P 1'
#
loop_
_entity.id
_entity.type
_entity.pdbx_description
1 polymer ?
#
loop_
_entity_poly.entity_id
_entity_poly.type
_entity_poly.pdbx_seq_one_letter_code
_entity_poly.pdbx_strand_id
1 'polypeptide(L)'
;MVHRCDNSPSVEILKEELMLSNELEMINEISYKQWVKTDGAELKTIITSVDEFVENLVVKLSTLCTHHFFTNLRDAIQSFHWKKEQVTIHPFLAYLNDTANDKLKPISMCVISDHLVHDTTAFWTFQKVIDQNLIKEVSQIEYIKYVSDGSSDQYKNFKNFINLCHHEKGHGVKAEWHFLAFCHGKGACDGTIKCLVTKASLQRPYKDQILNASDVYKFTKDSIKGIETFFVEKSEIEISHCQLAMRYQTVDTIKGTRSNRSFVLINITQLLVSWLSDSTTAFIATLESKTIPLTFQYEQYVACTYGINWWIGKIVECYDEYNDCKIMFMHPHGQSASYTWLKPLDACWIPYEHIMKIVSAPSTKTRTYKITPEENNCIELLFKNFKVD
;
A
#
# COMPACT_ATOMS: atom_id res chain seq x y z
N MET A 1 3.26 6.40 -15.65
CA MET A 1 2.64 7.74 -15.61
C MET A 1 1.66 7.72 -14.46
N VAL A 2 1.85 8.57 -13.44
CA VAL A 2 0.86 8.72 -12.37
C VAL A 2 -0.37 9.36 -12.99
N HIS A 3 -1.51 8.67 -12.97
CA HIS A 3 -2.77 9.24 -13.43
C HIS A 3 -3.10 10.42 -12.52
N ARG A 4 -3.11 11.63 -13.09
CA ARG A 4 -3.67 12.81 -12.43
C ARG A 4 -5.18 12.56 -12.25
N CYS A 5 -5.74 12.99 -11.13
CA CYS A 5 -7.18 12.97 -10.90
C CYS A 5 -7.89 13.69 -12.06
N ASP A 6 -9.05 13.19 -12.52
CA ASP A 6 -9.83 13.83 -13.60
C ASP A 6 -10.25 15.28 -13.25
N ASN A 7 -10.24 15.64 -11.96
CA ASN A 7 -10.52 16.99 -11.46
C ASN A 7 -9.25 17.79 -11.12
N SER A 8 -8.04 17.24 -11.32
CA SER A 8 -6.82 18.04 -11.19
C SER A 8 -6.70 18.90 -12.45
N PRO A 9 -6.65 20.24 -12.32
CA PRO A 9 -6.44 21.09 -13.47
C PRO A 9 -5.15 20.64 -14.18
N SER A 10 -5.20 20.60 -15.52
CA SER A 10 -4.02 20.32 -16.31
C SER A 10 -2.94 21.38 -16.04
N VAL A 11 -1.71 21.14 -16.47
CA VAL A 11 -0.62 22.15 -16.35
C VAL A 11 -1.07 23.47 -16.96
N GLU A 12 -1.83 23.39 -18.04
CA GLU A 12 -2.37 24.50 -18.82
C GLU A 12 -3.49 25.21 -18.04
N ILE A 13 -4.45 24.48 -17.46
CA ILE A 13 -5.55 25.07 -16.66
C ILE A 13 -4.98 25.75 -15.40
N LEU A 14 -4.01 25.12 -14.72
CA LEU A 14 -3.36 25.70 -13.55
C LEU A 14 -2.59 26.98 -13.90
N LYS A 15 -1.98 27.04 -15.09
CA LYS A 15 -1.32 28.25 -15.61
C LYS A 15 -2.35 29.35 -15.85
N GLU A 16 -3.47 29.05 -16.49
CA GLU A 16 -4.56 30.00 -16.73
C GLU A 16 -5.18 30.54 -15.44
N GLU A 17 -5.46 29.68 -14.46
CA GLU A 17 -6.00 30.10 -13.15
C GLU A 17 -5.05 31.00 -12.37
N LEU A 18 -3.75 30.72 -12.39
CA LEU A 18 -2.75 31.57 -11.75
C LEU A 18 -2.63 32.93 -12.44
N MET A 19 -2.69 32.97 -13.77
CA MET A 19 -2.66 34.23 -14.54
C MET A 19 -3.91 35.09 -14.34
N LEU A 20 -5.08 34.45 -14.14
CA LEU A 20 -6.36 35.12 -13.93
C LEU A 20 -6.62 35.47 -12.45
N SER A 21 -5.68 35.18 -11.56
CA SER A 21 -5.84 35.55 -10.14
C SER A 21 -5.73 37.06 -9.98
N ASN A 22 -6.71 37.68 -9.31
CA ASN A 22 -6.74 39.13 -9.02
C ASN A 22 -5.46 39.66 -8.36
N GLU A 23 -4.65 38.79 -7.75
CA GLU A 23 -3.39 39.13 -7.10
C GLU A 23 -2.22 39.29 -8.09
N LEU A 24 -2.26 38.62 -9.25
CA LEU A 24 -1.19 38.62 -10.25
C LEU A 24 -1.52 39.45 -11.50
N GLU A 25 -2.81 39.69 -11.77
CA GLU A 25 -3.29 40.42 -12.97
C GLU A 25 -2.78 41.87 -13.07
N MET A 26 -2.40 42.49 -11.93
CA MET A 26 -1.89 43.87 -11.85
C MET A 26 -0.38 43.97 -11.62
N ILE A 27 0.34 42.84 -11.63
CA ILE A 27 1.77 42.78 -11.34
C ILE A 27 2.51 42.47 -12.64
N ASN A 28 3.49 43.31 -13.01
CA ASN A 28 4.34 43.02 -14.19
C ASN A 28 5.55 42.16 -13.84
N GLU A 29 6.10 42.35 -12.63
CA GLU A 29 7.31 41.68 -12.16
C GLU A 29 7.13 41.18 -10.73
N ILE A 30 7.54 39.93 -10.47
CA ILE A 30 7.50 39.29 -9.15
C ILE A 30 8.92 39.18 -8.63
N SER A 31 9.13 39.67 -7.41
CA SER A 31 10.36 39.48 -6.65
C SER A 31 10.19 38.33 -5.66
N TYR A 32 10.99 37.26 -5.81
CA TYR A 32 10.96 36.11 -4.92
C TYR A 32 12.37 35.61 -4.63
N LYS A 33 12.54 34.86 -3.53
CA LYS A 33 13.83 34.30 -3.14
C LYS A 33 13.94 32.85 -3.61
N GLN A 34 15.04 32.53 -4.29
CA GLN A 34 15.32 31.17 -4.76
C GLN A 34 16.74 30.75 -4.41
N TRP A 35 16.90 29.49 -4.03
CA TRP A 35 18.21 28.86 -3.85
C TRP A 35 18.81 28.56 -5.22
N VAL A 36 19.99 29.11 -5.51
CA VAL A 36 20.63 29.04 -6.84
C VAL A 36 21.33 27.71 -7.09
N LYS A 37 21.70 26.98 -6.03
CA LYS A 37 22.28 25.63 -6.09
C LYS A 37 21.74 24.78 -4.93
N THR A 38 21.79 23.46 -5.07
CA THR A 38 21.36 22.52 -4.01
C THR A 38 22.38 22.41 -2.87
N ASP A 39 23.64 22.82 -3.10
CA ASP A 39 24.76 22.49 -2.23
C ASP A 39 25.42 23.80 -1.77
N GLY A 40 25.18 24.21 -0.51
CA GLY A 40 25.83 25.37 0.12
C GLY A 40 25.38 26.75 -0.36
N ALA A 41 24.15 26.88 -0.86
CA ALA A 41 23.77 28.03 -1.68
C ALA A 41 23.45 29.32 -0.95
N GLU A 42 23.80 30.42 -1.62
CA GLU A 42 23.35 31.77 -1.39
C GLU A 42 21.87 31.91 -1.80
N LEU A 43 21.03 32.46 -0.91
CA LEU A 43 19.63 32.75 -1.20
C LEU A 43 19.56 34.07 -1.98
N LYS A 44 19.26 34.01 -3.29
CA LYS A 44 19.18 35.22 -4.12
C LYS A 44 17.74 35.66 -4.30
N THR A 45 17.55 36.97 -4.26
CA THR A 45 16.32 37.60 -4.73
C THR A 45 16.37 37.63 -6.26
N ILE A 46 15.36 37.02 -6.88
CA ILE A 46 15.15 36.97 -8.32
C ILE A 46 13.93 37.86 -8.61
N ILE A 47 14.04 38.67 -9.65
CA ILE A 47 12.94 39.45 -10.20
C ILE A 47 12.70 38.91 -11.60
N THR A 48 11.53 38.35 -11.86
CA THR A 48 11.10 37.86 -13.19
C THR A 48 9.73 38.41 -13.52
N SER A 49 9.32 38.30 -14.78
CA SER A 49 7.93 38.55 -15.14
C SER A 49 7.01 37.53 -14.46
N VAL A 50 5.71 37.88 -14.34
CA VAL A 50 4.68 36.94 -13.88
C VAL A 50 4.64 35.70 -14.77
N ASP A 51 4.74 35.87 -16.08
CA ASP A 51 4.77 34.78 -17.06
C ASP A 51 5.85 33.74 -16.76
N GLU A 52 7.08 34.20 -16.57
CA GLU A 52 8.23 33.33 -16.29
C GLU A 52 8.15 32.71 -14.89
N PHE A 53 7.61 33.44 -13.91
CA PHE A 53 7.40 32.92 -12.57
C PHE A 53 6.39 31.76 -12.56
N VAL A 54 5.23 31.95 -13.20
CA VAL A 54 4.17 30.93 -13.25
C VAL A 54 4.66 29.70 -14.02
N GLU A 55 5.34 29.85 -15.15
CA GLU A 55 5.92 28.69 -15.86
C GLU A 55 6.87 27.88 -14.99
N ASN A 56 7.80 28.55 -14.31
CA ASN A 56 8.75 27.89 -13.42
C ASN A 56 8.07 27.21 -12.21
N LEU A 57 7.04 27.85 -11.65
CA LEU A 57 6.28 27.34 -10.52
C LEU A 57 5.54 26.05 -10.89
N VAL A 58 4.85 26.02 -12.03
CA VAL A 58 4.07 24.86 -12.46
C VAL A 58 4.97 23.66 -12.76
N VAL A 59 6.13 23.88 -13.39
CA VAL A 59 7.13 22.81 -13.64
C VAL A 59 7.63 22.22 -12.32
N LYS A 60 7.98 23.06 -11.34
CA LYS A 60 8.47 22.60 -10.02
C LYS A 60 7.38 21.89 -9.20
N LEU A 61 6.13 22.37 -9.25
CA LEU A 61 4.98 21.71 -8.63
C LEU A 61 4.80 20.29 -9.13
N SER A 62 4.88 20.08 -10.45
CA SER A 62 4.75 18.73 -11.04
C SER A 62 5.79 17.73 -10.52
N THR A 63 6.99 18.22 -10.19
CA THR A 63 8.07 17.42 -9.60
C THR A 63 7.81 17.12 -8.12
N LEU A 64 7.31 18.10 -7.37
CA LEU A 64 7.02 17.99 -5.93
C LEU A 64 5.90 17.00 -5.59
N CYS A 65 4.94 16.79 -6.50
CA CYS A 65 3.81 15.87 -6.29
C CYS A 65 4.19 14.38 -6.30
N THR A 66 5.47 14.02 -6.38
CA THR A 66 5.92 12.62 -6.40
C THR A 66 6.24 12.11 -4.98
N HIS A 67 5.60 11.01 -4.57
CA HIS A 67 5.79 10.36 -3.25
C HIS A 67 7.11 9.59 -3.10
N HIS A 68 8.04 9.69 -4.06
CA HIS A 68 9.29 8.95 -4.04
C HIS A 68 10.42 9.78 -3.41
N PHE A 69 11.26 9.13 -2.61
CA PHE A 69 12.55 9.68 -2.20
C PHE A 69 13.64 9.11 -3.11
N PHE A 70 14.57 9.96 -3.53
CA PHE A 70 15.74 9.56 -4.31
C PHE A 70 16.98 9.69 -3.45
N THR A 71 17.79 8.64 -3.40
CA THR A 71 19.12 8.72 -2.79
C THR A 71 20.04 9.59 -3.66
N ASN A 72 20.78 10.52 -3.05
CA ASN A 72 21.62 11.48 -3.77
C ASN A 72 23.08 11.32 -3.33
N LEU A 73 23.92 10.87 -4.26
CA LEU A 73 25.36 10.71 -4.06
C LEU A 73 26.11 12.01 -4.41
N ARG A 74 26.99 12.47 -3.52
CA ARG A 74 27.91 13.58 -3.81
C ARG A 74 29.07 13.11 -4.68
N ASP A 75 29.42 13.89 -5.71
CA ASP A 75 30.41 13.58 -6.75
C ASP A 75 30.07 12.37 -7.64
N ALA A 76 28.77 12.10 -7.82
CA ALA A 76 28.32 11.05 -8.70
C ALA A 76 28.61 11.40 -10.17
N ILE A 77 29.18 10.46 -10.92
CA ILE A 77 29.35 10.59 -12.38
C ILE A 77 27.98 10.85 -13.04
N GLN A 78 27.96 11.56 -14.17
CA GLN A 78 26.71 11.99 -14.83
C GLN A 78 25.72 10.84 -15.09
N SER A 79 26.20 9.61 -15.31
CA SER A 79 25.36 8.43 -15.49
C SER A 79 24.59 8.01 -14.23
N PHE A 80 25.07 8.36 -13.03
CA PHE A 80 24.38 8.09 -11.76
C PHE A 80 23.15 9.00 -11.58
N HIS A 81 23.09 10.15 -12.25
CA HIS A 81 21.89 11.00 -12.29
C HIS A 81 20.66 10.23 -12.84
N TRP A 82 20.89 9.28 -13.74
CA TRP A 82 19.87 8.45 -14.38
C TRP A 82 19.59 7.14 -13.64
N LYS A 83 20.37 6.80 -12.61
CA LYS A 83 20.25 5.55 -11.85
C LYS A 83 20.20 5.83 -10.34
N LYS A 84 19.11 6.45 -9.90
CA LYS A 84 18.82 6.66 -8.48
C LYS A 84 17.90 5.56 -7.98
N GLU A 85 18.27 4.90 -6.89
CA GLU A 85 17.33 4.02 -6.20
C GLU A 85 16.28 4.87 -5.48
N GLN A 86 15.03 4.51 -5.73
CA GLN A 86 13.90 5.11 -5.04
C GLN A 86 13.63 4.35 -3.74
N VAL A 87 13.17 5.07 -2.73
CA VAL A 87 12.79 4.50 -1.44
C VAL A 87 11.41 5.04 -1.07
N THR A 88 10.55 4.17 -0.57
CA THR A 88 9.26 4.55 0.01
C THR A 88 9.47 4.90 1.48
N ILE A 89 9.06 6.11 1.86
CA ILE A 89 9.10 6.61 3.23
C ILE A 89 7.67 7.01 3.59
N HIS A 90 7.09 6.32 4.57
CA HIS A 90 5.71 6.55 4.98
C HIS A 90 5.63 6.90 6.47
N PRO A 91 5.39 8.18 6.81
CA PRO A 91 5.36 8.64 8.19
C PRO A 91 3.99 8.38 8.85
N PHE A 92 4.02 8.04 10.13
CA PHE A 92 2.85 7.88 11.00
C PHE A 92 3.00 8.76 12.24
N LEU A 93 1.86 9.21 12.77
CA LEU A 93 1.80 9.92 14.04
C LEU A 93 0.66 9.34 14.86
N ALA A 94 1.00 8.73 15.99
CA ALA A 94 0.02 8.23 16.95
C ALA A 94 -0.08 9.19 18.14
N TYR A 95 -1.29 9.37 18.66
CA TYR A 95 -1.54 10.06 19.92
C TYR A 95 -2.07 9.05 20.92
N LEU A 96 -1.30 8.73 21.94
CA LEU A 96 -1.75 7.87 23.03
C LEU A 96 -2.48 8.71 24.07
N ASN A 97 -3.69 8.28 24.41
CA ASN A 97 -4.45 8.88 25.50
C ASN A 97 -3.99 8.28 26.84
N ASP A 98 -3.20 9.04 27.59
CA ASP A 98 -2.82 8.68 28.96
C ASP A 98 -3.93 9.10 29.92
N THR A 99 -4.80 8.14 30.25
CA THR A 99 -5.93 8.34 31.15
C THR A 99 -5.51 8.67 32.58
N ALA A 100 -4.29 8.30 32.99
CA ALA A 100 -3.80 8.58 34.34
C ALA A 100 -3.36 10.05 34.50
N ASN A 101 -2.84 10.66 33.42
CA ASN A 101 -2.32 12.02 33.44
C ASN A 101 -3.18 13.03 32.66
N ASP A 102 -4.30 12.59 32.08
CA ASP A 102 -5.19 13.37 31.20
C ASP A 102 -4.42 14.12 30.09
N LYS A 103 -3.52 13.40 29.43
CA LYS A 103 -2.63 13.96 28.41
C LYS A 103 -2.55 13.08 27.17
N LEU A 104 -2.47 13.74 26.01
CA LEU A 104 -2.14 13.10 24.75
C LEU A 104 -0.62 13.08 24.55
N LYS A 105 -0.04 11.88 24.49
CA LYS A 105 1.38 11.69 24.21
C LYS A 105 1.57 11.39 22.71
N PRO A 106 2.29 12.24 21.95
CA PRO A 106 2.59 11.96 20.55
C PRO A 106 3.71 10.92 20.43
N ILE A 107 3.55 9.98 19.50
CA ILE A 107 4.57 9.02 19.07
C ILE A 107 4.74 9.17 17.57
N SER A 108 5.90 9.69 17.17
CA SER A 108 6.28 9.83 15.77
C SER A 108 6.90 8.52 15.29
N MET A 109 6.37 7.97 14.21
CA MET A 109 6.84 6.73 13.61
C MET A 109 7.06 6.90 12.10
N CYS A 110 7.87 6.05 11.51
CA CYS A 110 8.08 6.04 10.06
C CYS A 110 8.40 4.65 9.56
N VAL A 111 7.72 4.24 8.49
CA VAL A 111 8.03 3.02 7.76
C VAL A 111 8.91 3.37 6.55
N ILE A 112 9.94 2.56 6.34
CA ILE A 112 10.86 2.64 5.21
C ILE A 112 10.77 1.32 4.45
N SER A 113 10.62 1.38 3.13
CA SER A 113 10.49 0.19 2.29
C SER A 113 11.18 0.37 0.94
N ASP A 114 11.71 -0.73 0.41
CA ASP A 114 12.21 -0.88 -0.95
C ASP A 114 11.08 -1.14 -1.97
N HIS A 115 9.84 -1.31 -1.51
CA HIS A 115 8.68 -1.46 -2.36
C HIS A 115 8.15 -0.11 -2.87
N LEU A 116 8.08 0.03 -4.20
CA LEU A 116 7.75 1.31 -4.86
C LEU A 116 6.28 1.41 -5.32
N VAL A 117 5.51 0.34 -5.23
CA VAL A 117 4.10 0.37 -5.61
C VAL A 117 3.29 0.85 -4.40
N HIS A 118 2.60 1.97 -4.56
CA HIS A 118 1.82 2.61 -3.50
C HIS A 118 0.36 2.16 -3.59
N ASP A 119 0.13 0.87 -3.35
CA ASP A 119 -1.21 0.28 -3.36
C ASP A 119 -1.75 0.06 -1.94
N THR A 120 -3.04 -0.29 -1.86
CA THR A 120 -3.72 -0.54 -0.59
C THR A 120 -3.03 -1.61 0.27
N THR A 121 -2.43 -2.62 -0.35
CA THR A 121 -1.77 -3.73 0.36
C THR A 121 -0.48 -3.27 1.03
N ALA A 122 0.31 -2.44 0.36
CA ALA A 122 1.52 -1.85 0.91
C ALA A 122 1.19 -1.03 2.17
N PHE A 123 0.21 -0.12 2.09
CA PHE A 123 -0.20 0.69 3.24
C PHE A 123 -0.81 -0.14 4.37
N TRP A 124 -1.60 -1.16 4.05
CA TRP A 124 -2.09 -2.09 5.06
C TRP A 124 -0.95 -2.83 5.78
N THR A 125 0.09 -3.23 5.03
CA THR A 125 1.27 -3.89 5.63
C THR A 125 2.02 -2.93 6.55
N PHE A 126 2.19 -1.67 6.13
CA PHE A 126 2.80 -0.63 6.95
C PHE A 126 2.00 -0.40 8.25
N GLN A 127 0.69 -0.26 8.13
CA GLN A 127 -0.23 -0.10 9.25
C GLN A 127 -0.13 -1.29 10.21
N LYS A 128 -0.15 -2.53 9.68
CA LYS A 128 -0.03 -3.75 10.49
C LYS A 128 1.24 -3.76 11.35
N VAL A 129 2.39 -3.36 10.81
CA VAL A 129 3.66 -3.30 11.55
C VAL A 129 3.59 -2.27 12.68
N ILE A 130 2.98 -1.11 12.41
CA ILE A 130 2.79 -0.05 13.42
C ILE A 130 1.86 -0.51 14.52
N ASP A 131 0.70 -1.08 14.19
CA ASP A 131 -0.29 -1.53 15.16
C ASP A 131 0.30 -2.62 16.05
N GLN A 132 1.02 -3.59 15.46
CA GLN A 132 1.71 -4.63 16.22
C GLN A 132 2.74 -4.05 17.18
N ASN A 133 3.49 -3.01 16.80
CA ASN A 133 4.43 -2.35 17.69
C ASN A 133 3.70 -1.63 18.83
N LEU A 134 2.70 -0.81 18.51
CA LEU A 134 1.94 -0.04 19.49
C LEU A 134 1.24 -0.94 20.52
N ILE A 135 0.59 -2.01 20.07
CA ILE A 135 -0.11 -2.96 20.94
C ILE A 135 0.89 -3.72 21.82
N LYS A 136 2.08 -4.02 21.30
CA LYS A 136 3.14 -4.68 22.08
C LYS A 136 3.72 -3.76 23.16
N GLU A 137 3.93 -2.49 22.84
CA GLU A 137 4.45 -1.51 23.80
C GLU A 137 3.41 -1.08 24.83
N VAL A 138 2.15 -1.01 24.42
CA VAL A 138 1.02 -0.57 25.23
C VAL A 138 -0.09 -1.61 25.14
N SER A 139 0.05 -2.68 25.93
CA SER A 139 -0.88 -3.82 25.94
C SER A 139 -2.30 -3.48 26.42
N GLN A 140 -2.55 -2.24 26.85
CA GLN A 140 -3.83 -1.73 27.33
C GLN A 140 -4.65 -1.04 26.23
N ILE A 141 -4.13 -0.98 24.99
CA ILE A 141 -4.88 -0.40 23.87
C ILE A 141 -6.07 -1.30 23.53
N GLU A 142 -7.28 -0.81 23.76
CA GLU A 142 -8.54 -1.49 23.41
C GLU A 142 -9.16 -0.97 22.11
N TYR A 143 -8.76 0.23 21.69
CA TYR A 143 -9.39 0.92 20.56
C TYR A 143 -8.40 1.81 19.79
N ILE A 144 -8.44 1.74 18.45
CA ILE A 144 -7.63 2.58 17.56
C ILE A 144 -8.52 3.43 16.66
N LYS A 145 -8.20 4.72 16.55
CA LYS A 145 -8.87 5.65 15.64
C LYS A 145 -7.91 6.03 14.52
N TYR A 146 -8.19 5.58 13.30
CA TYR A 146 -7.43 5.98 12.13
C TYR A 146 -7.93 7.31 11.58
N VAL A 147 -7.00 8.19 11.27
CA VAL A 147 -7.28 9.46 10.58
C VAL A 147 -6.34 9.55 9.39
N SER A 148 -6.88 9.58 8.17
CA SER A 148 -6.08 9.66 6.95
C SER A 148 -6.66 10.66 5.95
N ASP A 149 -5.90 10.93 4.88
CA ASP A 149 -6.43 11.63 3.72
C ASP A 149 -7.40 10.74 2.93
N GLY A 150 -8.10 11.36 1.97
CA GLY A 150 -9.09 10.69 1.13
C GLY A 150 -8.51 9.94 -0.07
N SER A 151 -7.20 9.64 -0.12
CA SER A 151 -6.57 8.96 -1.26
C SER A 151 -7.21 7.61 -1.53
N SER A 152 -7.83 7.44 -2.70
CA SER A 152 -8.54 6.20 -3.07
C SER A 152 -7.62 5.00 -3.24
N ASP A 153 -6.41 5.23 -3.73
CA ASP A 153 -5.46 4.16 -4.02
C ASP A 153 -4.86 3.59 -2.73
N GLN A 154 -4.74 4.44 -1.71
CA GLN A 154 -4.02 4.15 -0.47
C GLN A 154 -4.96 3.82 0.69
N TYR A 155 -5.92 4.70 1.01
CA TYR A 155 -6.70 4.62 2.25
C TYR A 155 -8.21 4.49 2.01
N LYS A 156 -8.79 5.38 1.21
CA LYS A 156 -10.25 5.55 1.13
C LYS A 156 -10.88 4.65 0.06
N ASN A 157 -10.90 3.34 0.33
CA ASN A 157 -11.43 2.33 -0.57
C ASN A 157 -12.05 1.13 0.18
N PHE A 158 -12.82 0.32 -0.55
CA PHE A 158 -13.52 -0.83 0.00
C PHE A 158 -12.60 -1.95 0.53
N LYS A 159 -11.37 -2.05 0.00
CA LYS A 159 -10.38 -3.02 0.46
C LYS A 159 -9.94 -2.73 1.90
N ASN A 160 -9.73 -1.45 2.23
CA ASN A 160 -9.45 -1.04 3.61
C ASN A 160 -10.67 -1.17 4.52
N PHE A 161 -11.87 -0.97 3.99
CA PHE A 161 -13.10 -1.14 4.77
C PHE A 161 -13.32 -2.60 5.21
N ILE A 162 -13.06 -3.57 4.33
CA ILE A 162 -13.10 -4.98 4.75
C ILE A 162 -11.96 -5.32 5.71
N ASN A 163 -10.78 -4.70 5.57
CA ASN A 163 -9.70 -4.86 6.54
C ASN A 163 -10.08 -4.30 7.92
N LEU A 164 -10.79 -3.16 7.95
CA LEU A 164 -11.34 -2.58 9.18
C LEU A 164 -12.32 -3.55 9.85
N CYS A 165 -13.20 -4.19 9.09
CA CYS A 165 -14.08 -5.25 9.59
C CYS A 165 -13.36 -6.45 10.22
N HIS A 166 -12.16 -6.75 9.73
CA HIS A 166 -11.33 -7.85 10.24
C HIS A 166 -10.30 -7.42 11.27
N HIS A 167 -10.28 -6.13 11.65
CA HIS A 167 -9.23 -5.56 12.48
C HIS A 167 -9.18 -6.19 13.87
N GLU A 168 -10.33 -6.36 14.52
CA GLU A 168 -10.42 -7.02 15.84
C GLU A 168 -9.95 -8.48 15.77
N LYS A 169 -10.31 -9.21 14.72
CA LYS A 169 -9.85 -10.60 14.50
C LYS A 169 -8.35 -10.68 14.23
N GLY A 170 -7.78 -9.68 13.57
CA GLY A 170 -6.36 -9.66 13.16
C GLY A 170 -5.41 -9.13 14.22
N HIS A 171 -5.82 -8.11 14.98
CA HIS A 171 -4.98 -7.36 15.92
C HIS A 171 -5.45 -7.48 17.38
N GLY A 172 -6.65 -8.01 17.62
CA GLY A 172 -7.25 -8.10 18.97
C GLY A 172 -7.85 -6.78 19.47
N VAL A 173 -7.92 -5.76 18.61
CA VAL A 173 -8.31 -4.39 18.98
C VAL A 173 -9.37 -3.89 18.01
N LYS A 174 -10.37 -3.16 18.48
CA LYS A 174 -11.39 -2.54 17.61
C LYS A 174 -10.86 -1.26 16.98
N ALA A 175 -11.38 -0.91 15.81
CA ALA A 175 -10.98 0.31 15.14
C ALA A 175 -12.11 1.01 14.39
N GLU A 176 -11.94 2.31 14.22
CA GLU A 176 -12.73 3.16 13.34
C GLU A 176 -11.80 3.97 12.43
N TRP A 177 -12.33 4.39 11.27
CA TRP A 177 -11.56 5.15 10.30
C TRP A 177 -12.29 6.43 9.90
N HIS A 178 -11.60 7.55 10.11
CA HIS A 178 -12.04 8.89 9.75
C HIS A 178 -11.16 9.47 8.64
N PHE A 179 -11.78 10.23 7.75
CA PHE A 179 -11.12 10.83 6.59
C PHE A 179 -11.21 12.35 6.63
N LEU A 180 -10.07 13.00 6.43
CA LEU A 180 -10.00 14.46 6.34
C LEU A 180 -10.69 14.97 5.06
N ALA A 181 -11.05 16.26 5.06
CA ALA A 181 -11.65 16.89 3.88
C ALA A 181 -10.69 16.84 2.69
N PHE A 182 -11.23 16.61 1.48
CA PHE A 182 -10.49 16.79 0.24
C PHE A 182 -10.16 18.27 0.09
N CYS A 183 -8.94 18.66 0.45
CA CYS A 183 -8.15 19.77 -0.09
C CYS A 183 -6.93 19.99 0.83
N HIS A 184 -5.75 19.87 0.21
CA HIS A 184 -4.43 20.32 0.63
C HIS A 184 -4.20 20.77 2.08
N GLY A 185 -3.51 19.90 2.82
CA GLY A 185 -2.62 20.29 3.90
C GLY A 185 -1.56 19.20 4.04
N LYS A 186 -0.29 19.59 4.12
CA LYS A 186 0.72 18.67 4.67
C LYS A 186 0.28 18.30 6.07
N GLY A 187 0.17 17.00 6.36
CA GLY A 187 -0.19 16.54 7.69
C GLY A 187 0.94 16.80 8.69
N ALA A 188 0.67 16.60 9.98
CA ALA A 188 1.72 16.64 11.02
C ALA A 188 2.85 15.60 10.76
N CYS A 189 2.59 14.62 9.89
CA CYS A 189 3.51 13.56 9.49
C CYS A 189 4.55 14.01 8.43
N ASP A 190 4.37 15.13 7.74
CA ASP A 190 5.11 15.41 6.51
C ASP A 190 6.43 16.20 6.71
N GLY A 191 7.56 15.59 6.31
CA GLY A 191 8.72 16.32 5.81
C GLY A 191 10.06 16.19 6.57
N THR A 192 10.07 15.70 7.81
CA THR A 192 11.29 15.74 8.65
C THR A 192 12.36 14.74 8.20
N ILE A 193 11.99 13.46 8.02
CA ILE A 193 12.95 12.39 7.69
C ILE A 193 13.55 12.62 6.30
N LYS A 194 12.72 12.91 5.29
CA LYS A 194 13.19 13.14 3.91
C LYS A 194 14.24 14.24 3.86
N CYS A 195 14.02 15.34 4.60
CA CYS A 195 14.98 16.44 4.69
C CYS A 195 16.31 16.01 5.34
N LEU A 196 16.24 15.32 6.49
CA LEU A 196 17.42 14.87 7.23
C LEU A 196 18.25 13.85 6.44
N VAL A 197 17.60 12.87 5.81
CA VAL A 197 18.26 11.87 4.96
C VAL A 197 18.92 12.55 3.76
N THR A 198 18.23 13.48 3.09
CA THR A 198 18.81 14.24 1.97
C THR A 198 20.06 14.99 2.41
N LYS A 199 19.97 15.72 3.53
CA LYS A 199 21.09 16.48 4.07
C LYS A 199 22.28 15.58 4.41
N ALA A 200 22.03 14.44 5.06
CA ALA A 200 23.08 13.48 5.38
C ALA A 200 23.72 12.91 4.11
N SER A 201 22.92 12.50 3.13
CA SER A 201 23.40 11.97 1.85
C SER A 201 24.35 12.96 1.14
N LEU A 202 24.04 14.26 1.18
CA LEU A 202 24.89 15.32 0.61
C LEU A 202 26.17 15.61 1.44
N GLN A 203 26.18 15.25 2.72
CA GLN A 203 27.29 15.57 3.64
C GLN A 203 28.25 14.39 3.87
N ARG A 204 27.85 13.16 3.52
CA ARG A 204 28.63 11.95 3.80
C ARG A 204 29.78 11.72 2.81
N PRO A 205 30.90 11.14 3.25
CA PRO A 205 32.02 10.78 2.38
C PRO A 205 31.68 9.57 1.50
N TYR A 206 32.42 9.35 0.41
CA TYR A 206 32.15 8.29 -0.58
C TYR A 206 32.04 6.88 0.02
N LYS A 207 32.74 6.61 1.12
CA LYS A 207 32.77 5.29 1.80
C LYS A 207 31.54 5.01 2.68
N ASP A 208 30.65 5.97 2.88
CA ASP A 208 29.52 5.87 3.83
C ASP A 208 28.22 6.41 3.22
N GLN A 209 27.98 6.13 1.95
CA GLN A 209 26.83 6.69 1.21
C GLN A 209 25.51 5.99 1.59
N ILE A 210 24.42 6.74 1.50
CA ILE A 210 23.06 6.21 1.67
C ILE A 210 22.54 5.89 0.27
N LEU A 211 22.52 4.62 -0.12
CA LEU A 211 22.28 4.22 -1.51
C LEU A 211 20.92 3.54 -1.71
N ASN A 212 20.50 2.73 -0.75
CA ASN A 212 19.28 1.92 -0.83
C ASN A 212 18.35 2.13 0.39
N ALA A 213 17.19 1.48 0.40
CA ALA A 213 16.21 1.59 1.48
C ALA A 213 16.75 1.08 2.84
N SER A 214 17.62 0.07 2.84
CA SER A 214 18.24 -0.45 4.06
C SER A 214 19.23 0.56 4.66
N ASP A 215 20.01 1.24 3.82
CA ASP A 215 20.90 2.32 4.26
C ASP A 215 20.11 3.50 4.85
N VAL A 216 18.98 3.85 4.22
CA VAL A 216 18.07 4.89 4.75
C VAL A 216 17.57 4.48 6.12
N TYR A 217 17.09 3.24 6.28
CA TYR A 217 16.63 2.71 7.57
C TYR A 217 17.71 2.74 8.64
N LYS A 218 18.91 2.26 8.32
CA LYS A 218 20.04 2.27 9.25
C LYS A 218 20.38 3.69 9.70
N PHE A 219 20.47 4.62 8.75
CA PHE A 219 20.73 6.02 9.07
C PHE A 219 19.64 6.62 9.96
N THR A 220 18.36 6.42 9.62
CA THR A 220 17.26 7.00 10.40
C THR A 220 17.22 6.44 11.82
N LYS A 221 17.46 5.13 11.98
CA LYS A 221 17.49 4.47 13.29
C LYS A 221 18.64 4.96 14.17
N ASP A 222 19.82 5.14 13.59
CA ASP A 222 21.01 5.53 14.34
C ASP A 222 21.06 7.04 14.65
N SER A 223 20.58 7.88 13.71
CA SER A 223 20.83 9.33 13.72
C SER A 223 19.61 10.17 14.09
N ILE A 224 18.38 9.67 13.93
CA ILE A 224 17.15 10.44 14.17
C ILE A 224 16.51 9.95 15.47
N LYS A 225 16.75 10.69 16.56
CA LYS A 225 16.13 10.40 17.87
C LYS A 225 14.70 10.92 17.90
N GLY A 226 13.81 10.18 18.58
CA GLY A 226 12.42 10.57 18.80
C GLY A 226 11.46 10.25 17.64
N ILE A 227 11.94 9.60 16.58
CA ILE A 227 11.09 8.97 15.56
C ILE A 227 11.42 7.49 15.50
N GLU A 228 10.45 6.65 15.82
CA GLU A 228 10.59 5.20 15.69
C GLU A 228 10.55 4.82 14.22
N THR A 229 11.53 4.05 13.77
CA THR A 229 11.65 3.68 12.37
C THR A 229 11.54 2.18 12.20
N PHE A 230 10.82 1.77 11.16
CA PHE A 230 10.57 0.38 10.81
C PHE A 230 11.00 0.14 9.37
N PHE A 231 11.52 -1.06 9.10
CA PHE A 231 11.87 -1.49 7.76
C PHE A 231 10.90 -2.58 7.33
N VAL A 232 10.21 -2.37 6.21
CA VAL A 232 9.30 -3.35 5.61
C VAL A 232 9.84 -3.75 4.25
N GLU A 233 10.24 -5.00 4.13
CA GLU A 233 10.75 -5.56 2.87
C GLU A 233 9.63 -5.75 1.86
N LYS A 234 9.98 -5.65 0.57
CA LYS A 234 9.10 -6.01 -0.55
C LYS A 234 8.49 -7.40 -0.41
N SER A 235 9.26 -8.38 0.10
CA SER A 235 8.81 -9.76 0.33
C SER A 235 7.63 -9.84 1.31
N GLU A 236 7.61 -9.00 2.35
CA GLU A 236 6.53 -8.95 3.34
C GLU A 236 5.24 -8.40 2.73
N ILE A 237 5.34 -7.39 1.87
CA ILE A 237 4.19 -6.81 1.15
C ILE A 237 3.61 -7.83 0.15
N GLU A 238 4.47 -8.58 -0.54
CA GLU A 238 4.04 -9.67 -1.44
C GLU A 238 3.30 -10.78 -0.68
N ILE A 239 3.74 -11.12 0.53
CA ILE A 239 3.03 -12.04 1.43
C ILE A 239 1.66 -11.47 1.80
N SER A 240 1.58 -10.20 2.21
CA SER A 240 0.31 -9.54 2.52
C SER A 240 -0.64 -9.52 1.31
N HIS A 241 -0.11 -9.33 0.10
CA HIS A 241 -0.90 -9.36 -1.13
C HIS A 241 -1.58 -10.71 -1.33
N CYS A 242 -0.85 -11.79 -1.07
CA CYS A 242 -1.38 -13.15 -1.15
C CYS A 242 -2.50 -13.39 -0.11
N GLN A 243 -2.29 -12.92 1.13
CA GLN A 243 -3.25 -13.08 2.23
C GLN A 243 -4.55 -12.32 1.99
N LEU A 244 -4.47 -11.12 1.41
CA LEU A 244 -5.61 -10.23 1.23
C LEU A 244 -6.33 -10.43 -0.10
N ALA A 245 -5.72 -11.11 -1.07
CA ALA A 245 -6.29 -11.31 -2.40
C ALA A 245 -7.71 -11.91 -2.36
N MET A 246 -7.91 -12.99 -1.59
CA MET A 246 -9.24 -13.61 -1.46
C MET A 246 -10.24 -12.66 -0.78
N ARG A 247 -9.81 -11.96 0.26
CA ARG A 247 -10.65 -11.01 1.00
C ARG A 247 -11.13 -9.87 0.10
N TYR A 248 -10.30 -9.40 -0.82
CA TYR A 248 -10.66 -8.32 -1.74
C TYR A 248 -11.54 -8.78 -2.89
N GLN A 249 -11.48 -10.05 -3.28
CA GLN A 249 -12.33 -10.60 -4.34
C GLN A 249 -13.78 -10.74 -3.89
N THR A 250 -14.01 -11.04 -2.61
CA THR A 250 -15.35 -11.32 -2.09
C THR A 250 -16.19 -10.07 -1.84
N VAL A 251 -15.65 -8.85 -2.02
CA VAL A 251 -16.27 -7.62 -1.51
C VAL A 251 -16.48 -6.58 -2.61
N ASP A 252 -17.65 -5.94 -2.59
CA ASP A 252 -18.00 -4.85 -3.51
C ASP A 252 -17.71 -3.45 -2.93
N THR A 253 -17.68 -2.46 -3.82
CA THR A 253 -17.50 -1.06 -3.44
C THR A 253 -18.73 -0.51 -2.70
N ILE A 254 -18.50 0.20 -1.58
CA ILE A 254 -19.56 0.90 -0.85
C ILE A 254 -20.00 2.15 -1.64
N LYS A 255 -21.30 2.27 -1.93
CA LYS A 255 -21.87 3.45 -2.59
C LYS A 255 -21.68 4.70 -1.72
N GLY A 256 -21.33 5.82 -2.37
CA GLY A 256 -21.11 7.09 -1.65
C GLY A 256 -19.79 7.17 -0.87
N THR A 257 -18.88 6.19 -1.00
CA THR A 257 -17.57 6.19 -0.33
C THR A 257 -16.86 7.55 -0.41
N ARG A 258 -16.83 8.18 -1.59
CA ARG A 258 -16.16 9.48 -1.78
C ARG A 258 -16.71 10.58 -0.88
N SER A 259 -18.02 10.62 -0.68
CA SER A 259 -18.71 11.67 0.08
C SER A 259 -18.64 11.48 1.59
N ASN A 260 -18.60 10.22 2.05
CA ASN A 260 -18.62 9.90 3.48
C ASN A 260 -17.22 9.99 4.10
N ARG A 261 -17.13 10.36 5.39
CA ARG A 261 -15.84 10.59 6.07
C ARG A 261 -15.64 9.76 7.31
N SER A 262 -16.66 9.09 7.81
CA SER A 262 -16.56 8.27 9.01
C SER A 262 -17.09 6.86 8.71
N PHE A 263 -16.28 5.88 9.07
CA PHE A 263 -16.52 4.45 8.87
C PHE A 263 -16.20 3.75 10.20
N VAL A 264 -17.25 3.33 10.91
CA VAL A 264 -17.14 2.72 12.24
C VAL A 264 -17.55 1.26 12.16
N LEU A 265 -16.78 0.39 12.81
CA LEU A 265 -17.05 -1.04 12.85
C LEU A 265 -18.34 -1.36 13.62
N ILE A 266 -19.26 -2.10 12.99
CA ILE A 266 -20.39 -2.74 13.70
C ILE A 266 -20.08 -4.22 13.93
N ASN A 267 -19.69 -4.93 12.87
CA ASN A 267 -19.29 -6.34 12.92
C ASN A 267 -18.42 -6.71 11.70
N ILE A 268 -18.07 -8.00 11.57
CA ILE A 268 -17.16 -8.51 10.52
C ILE A 268 -17.63 -8.30 9.08
N THR A 269 -18.88 -7.91 8.84
CA THR A 269 -19.44 -7.65 7.51
C THR A 269 -20.10 -6.28 7.39
N GLN A 270 -20.24 -5.51 8.48
CA GLN A 270 -21.02 -4.26 8.47
C GLN A 270 -20.25 -3.09 9.08
N LEU A 271 -20.39 -1.94 8.41
CA LEU A 271 -19.88 -0.66 8.84
C LEU A 271 -21.01 0.35 9.00
N LEU A 272 -20.92 1.17 10.05
CA LEU A 272 -21.70 2.39 10.16
C LEU A 272 -20.98 3.48 9.37
N VAL A 273 -21.65 4.04 8.37
CA VAL A 273 -21.09 5.03 7.45
C VAL A 273 -21.82 6.35 7.62
N SER A 274 -21.07 7.42 7.83
CA SER A 274 -21.62 8.77 8.01
C SER A 274 -20.85 9.84 7.22
N TRP A 275 -21.54 10.94 6.92
CA TRP A 275 -20.95 12.05 6.17
C TRP A 275 -19.81 12.73 6.94
N LEU A 276 -20.00 12.92 8.25
CA LEU A 276 -19.02 13.42 9.22
C LEU A 276 -19.00 12.52 10.46
N SER A 277 -17.91 12.59 11.24
CA SER A 277 -17.72 11.80 12.46
C SER A 277 -18.76 12.06 13.55
N ASP A 278 -19.36 13.26 13.57
CA ASP A 278 -20.40 13.70 14.51
C ASP A 278 -21.80 13.75 13.89
N SER A 279 -21.95 13.25 12.66
CA SER A 279 -23.21 13.36 11.94
C SER A 279 -24.30 12.48 12.55
N THR A 280 -25.48 13.06 12.75
CA THR A 280 -26.69 12.33 13.18
C THR A 280 -27.27 11.44 12.08
N THR A 281 -26.85 11.65 10.82
CA THR A 281 -27.27 10.86 9.67
C THR A 281 -26.18 9.84 9.32
N ALA A 282 -26.48 8.58 9.61
CA ALA A 282 -25.64 7.44 9.26
C ALA A 282 -26.47 6.34 8.61
N PHE A 283 -25.82 5.52 7.78
CA PHE A 283 -26.43 4.31 7.22
C PHE A 283 -25.49 3.12 7.44
N ILE A 284 -26.06 1.92 7.44
CA ILE A 284 -25.30 0.68 7.57
C ILE A 284 -24.91 0.22 6.17
N ALA A 285 -23.61 0.07 5.92
CA ALA A 285 -23.08 -0.56 4.73
C ALA A 285 -22.71 -2.01 5.04
N THR A 286 -23.31 -2.96 4.34
CA THR A 286 -22.92 -4.36 4.40
C THR A 286 -21.91 -4.65 3.29
N LEU A 287 -20.73 -5.11 3.68
CA LEU A 287 -19.69 -5.69 2.83
C LEU A 287 -19.98 -7.19 2.74
N GLU A 288 -21.05 -7.56 2.04
CA GLU A 288 -21.41 -8.97 1.86
C GLU A 288 -20.27 -9.68 1.10
N SER A 289 -19.84 -10.83 1.62
CA SER A 289 -19.05 -11.75 0.83
C SER A 289 -19.95 -12.24 -0.29
N LYS A 290 -19.70 -11.82 -1.53
CA LYS A 290 -20.08 -12.68 -2.64
C LYS A 290 -19.37 -14.01 -2.36
N THR A 291 -20.15 -15.06 -2.08
CA THR A 291 -19.80 -16.37 -2.62
C THR A 291 -19.69 -16.14 -4.11
N ILE A 292 -18.51 -15.77 -4.60
CA ILE A 292 -18.22 -15.88 -6.01
C ILE A 292 -18.43 -17.37 -6.24
N PRO A 293 -19.43 -17.81 -7.03
CA PRO A 293 -19.36 -19.16 -7.53
C PRO A 293 -18.09 -19.14 -8.38
N LEU A 294 -17.00 -19.69 -7.85
CA LEU A 294 -15.78 -19.92 -8.61
C LEU A 294 -16.25 -20.71 -9.81
N THR A 295 -16.42 -20.01 -10.94
CA THR A 295 -16.92 -20.65 -12.15
C THR A 295 -15.69 -21.31 -12.74
N PHE A 296 -15.49 -22.55 -12.35
CA PHE A 296 -14.36 -23.35 -12.79
C PHE A 296 -14.55 -23.70 -14.25
N GLN A 297 -13.59 -23.30 -15.09
CA GLN A 297 -13.65 -23.56 -16.52
C GLN A 297 -12.70 -24.70 -16.91
N TYR A 298 -13.08 -25.41 -17.97
CA TYR A 298 -12.24 -26.39 -18.62
C TYR A 298 -10.84 -25.84 -18.90
N GLU A 299 -9.80 -26.64 -18.65
CA GLU A 299 -8.38 -26.33 -18.87
C GLU A 299 -7.74 -25.30 -17.93
N GLN A 300 -8.44 -24.81 -16.91
CA GLN A 300 -7.84 -23.95 -15.89
C GLN A 300 -6.90 -24.74 -14.96
N TYR A 301 -5.84 -24.08 -14.50
CA TYR A 301 -4.96 -24.62 -13.47
C TYR A 301 -5.44 -24.16 -12.10
N VAL A 302 -5.45 -25.06 -11.14
CA VAL A 302 -5.93 -24.80 -9.79
C VAL A 302 -5.02 -25.43 -8.74
N ALA A 303 -4.98 -24.80 -7.58
CA ALA A 303 -4.41 -25.34 -6.37
C ALA A 303 -5.55 -25.80 -5.46
N CYS A 304 -5.48 -27.04 -5.00
CA CYS A 304 -6.51 -27.64 -4.17
C CYS A 304 -5.90 -28.52 -3.08
N THR A 305 -6.71 -28.87 -2.10
CA THR A 305 -6.32 -29.75 -1.00
C THR A 305 -6.85 -31.16 -1.26
N TYR A 306 -6.02 -32.16 -0.97
CA TYR A 306 -6.42 -33.56 -0.99
C TYR A 306 -5.69 -34.33 0.10
N GLY A 307 -6.46 -34.81 1.09
CA GLY A 307 -5.92 -35.36 2.31
C GLY A 307 -5.17 -34.30 3.13
N ILE A 308 -3.95 -34.64 3.57
CA ILE A 308 -3.09 -33.76 4.37
C ILE A 308 -2.15 -32.86 3.54
N ASN A 309 -2.28 -32.91 2.22
CA ASN A 309 -1.38 -32.20 1.30
C ASN A 309 -2.17 -31.30 0.37
N TRP A 310 -1.51 -30.27 -0.14
CA TRP A 310 -2.01 -29.49 -1.25
C TRP A 310 -1.32 -29.86 -2.55
N TRP A 311 -2.08 -29.71 -3.63
CA TRP A 311 -1.73 -30.17 -4.96
C TRP A 311 -2.02 -29.10 -5.99
N ILE A 312 -1.27 -29.13 -7.07
CA ILE A 312 -1.53 -28.32 -8.25
C ILE A 312 -2.05 -29.25 -9.33
N GLY A 313 -3.11 -28.83 -9.99
CA GLY A 313 -3.71 -29.62 -11.04
C GLY A 313 -4.38 -28.79 -12.10
N LYS A 314 -4.89 -29.49 -13.10
CA LYS A 314 -5.62 -28.92 -14.22
C LYS A 314 -7.02 -29.49 -14.25
N ILE A 315 -8.00 -28.63 -14.42
CA ILE A 315 -9.40 -29.00 -14.51
C ILE A 315 -9.65 -29.68 -15.85
N VAL A 316 -10.17 -30.90 -15.80
CA VAL A 316 -10.54 -31.70 -16.97
C VAL A 316 -12.04 -31.70 -17.18
N GLU A 317 -12.83 -31.65 -16.10
CA GLU A 317 -14.29 -31.71 -16.16
C GLU A 317 -14.87 -31.07 -14.90
N CYS A 318 -16.00 -30.37 -15.02
CA CYS A 318 -16.74 -29.78 -13.89
C CYS A 318 -18.16 -30.33 -13.88
N TYR A 319 -18.70 -30.59 -12.70
CA TYR A 319 -20.07 -31.06 -12.53
C TYR A 319 -20.80 -30.14 -11.54
N ASP A 320 -21.41 -29.08 -12.08
CA ASP A 320 -22.07 -28.04 -11.27
C ASP A 320 -23.23 -28.59 -10.42
N GLU A 321 -23.88 -29.69 -10.84
CA GLU A 321 -24.93 -30.34 -10.06
C GLU A 321 -24.42 -30.92 -8.72
N TYR A 322 -23.16 -31.37 -8.67
CA TYR A 322 -22.53 -31.97 -7.49
C TYR A 322 -21.50 -31.04 -6.82
N ASN A 323 -21.29 -29.84 -7.37
CA ASN A 323 -20.27 -28.88 -6.92
C ASN A 323 -18.86 -29.48 -6.82
N ASP A 324 -18.47 -30.31 -7.78
CA ASP A 324 -17.13 -30.89 -7.86
C ASP A 324 -16.52 -30.76 -9.27
N CYS A 325 -15.20 -30.87 -9.33
CA CYS A 325 -14.48 -30.95 -10.60
C CYS A 325 -13.44 -32.05 -10.59
N LYS A 326 -13.24 -32.66 -11.75
CA LYS A 326 -12.19 -33.63 -11.99
C LYS A 326 -10.89 -32.90 -12.26
N ILE A 327 -9.97 -33.01 -11.32
CA ILE A 327 -8.65 -32.37 -11.39
C ILE A 327 -7.63 -33.45 -11.71
N MET A 328 -6.83 -33.20 -12.74
CA MET A 328 -5.63 -33.97 -13.04
C MET A 328 -4.47 -33.37 -12.24
N PHE A 329 -3.75 -34.18 -11.47
CA PHE A 329 -2.71 -33.72 -10.52
C PHE A 329 -1.29 -33.73 -11.09
N MET A 330 -0.55 -32.68 -10.76
CA MET A 330 0.87 -32.56 -11.01
C MET A 330 1.66 -33.00 -9.78
N HIS A 331 2.84 -33.57 -10.02
CA HIS A 331 3.72 -34.10 -8.98
C HIS A 331 5.05 -33.34 -8.93
N PRO A 332 5.65 -33.16 -7.74
CA PRO A 332 5.18 -33.64 -6.42
C PRO A 332 4.08 -32.74 -5.83
N HIS A 333 3.45 -33.19 -4.73
CA HIS A 333 2.60 -32.33 -3.89
C HIS A 333 3.45 -31.28 -3.18
N GLY A 334 2.79 -30.24 -2.65
CA GLY A 334 3.46 -29.22 -1.89
C GLY A 334 4.37 -28.31 -2.73
N GLN A 335 5.14 -27.49 -2.04
CA GLN A 335 6.04 -26.53 -2.68
C GLN A 335 7.18 -27.24 -3.43
N SER A 336 7.24 -27.05 -4.75
CA SER A 336 8.31 -27.57 -5.59
C SER A 336 8.81 -26.57 -6.63
N ALA A 337 10.10 -26.67 -6.98
CA ALA A 337 10.71 -25.89 -8.06
C ALA A 337 10.24 -26.30 -9.46
N SER A 338 9.69 -27.50 -9.60
CA SER A 338 9.11 -28.01 -10.84
C SER A 338 8.12 -29.13 -10.59
N TYR A 339 7.10 -29.19 -11.46
CA TYR A 339 6.04 -30.18 -11.42
C TYR A 339 6.00 -31.00 -12.71
N THR A 340 5.46 -32.20 -12.66
CA THR A 340 5.35 -33.13 -13.79
C THR A 340 4.01 -33.87 -13.79
N TRP A 341 3.52 -34.23 -14.97
CA TRP A 341 2.38 -35.14 -15.11
C TRP A 341 2.85 -36.58 -15.02
N LEU A 342 2.20 -37.40 -14.18
CA LEU A 342 2.48 -38.84 -14.12
C LEU A 342 1.97 -39.58 -15.36
N LYS A 343 2.50 -40.79 -15.56
CA LYS A 343 1.97 -41.78 -16.50
C LYS A 343 1.79 -43.11 -15.75
N PRO A 344 0.56 -43.58 -15.50
CA PRO A 344 -0.73 -43.02 -15.92
C PRO A 344 -1.03 -41.66 -15.26
N LEU A 345 -1.91 -40.88 -15.89
CA LEU A 345 -2.35 -39.59 -15.37
C LEU A 345 -3.11 -39.82 -14.07
N ASP A 346 -2.76 -39.04 -13.04
CA ASP A 346 -3.45 -39.04 -11.77
C ASP A 346 -4.58 -38.00 -11.83
N ALA A 347 -5.82 -38.43 -11.66
CA ALA A 347 -6.98 -37.56 -11.70
C ALA A 347 -8.04 -38.00 -10.70
N CYS A 348 -8.57 -37.03 -9.95
CA CYS A 348 -9.58 -37.26 -8.92
C CYS A 348 -10.67 -36.19 -8.97
N TRP A 349 -11.87 -36.54 -8.50
CA TRP A 349 -12.95 -35.58 -8.29
C TRP A 349 -12.73 -34.85 -6.97
N ILE A 350 -12.73 -33.52 -7.03
CA ILE A 350 -12.46 -32.63 -5.91
C ILE A 350 -13.63 -31.67 -5.76
N PRO A 351 -14.27 -31.62 -4.58
CA PRO A 351 -15.29 -30.64 -4.27
C PRO A 351 -14.77 -29.20 -4.45
N TYR A 352 -15.64 -28.30 -4.91
CA TYR A 352 -15.30 -26.88 -5.09
C TYR A 352 -14.76 -26.24 -3.80
N GLU A 353 -15.27 -26.68 -2.65
CA GLU A 353 -14.83 -26.25 -1.32
C GLU A 353 -13.36 -26.59 -1.01
N HIS A 354 -12.75 -27.56 -1.67
CA HIS A 354 -11.35 -27.94 -1.46
C HIS A 354 -10.39 -27.23 -2.42
N ILE A 355 -10.91 -26.42 -3.35
CA ILE A 355 -10.11 -25.67 -4.32
C ILE A 355 -9.78 -24.31 -3.72
N MET A 356 -8.50 -24.09 -3.43
CA MET A 356 -8.04 -22.90 -2.73
C MET A 356 -7.90 -21.70 -3.67
N LYS A 357 -7.42 -21.91 -4.90
CA LYS A 357 -7.05 -20.81 -5.80
C LYS A 357 -6.90 -21.27 -7.26
N ILE A 358 -7.25 -20.39 -8.19
CA ILE A 358 -6.88 -20.51 -9.61
C ILE A 358 -5.43 -20.06 -9.79
N VAL A 359 -4.62 -20.91 -10.42
CA VAL A 359 -3.18 -20.73 -10.62
C VAL A 359 -2.93 -20.29 -12.05
N SER A 360 -1.95 -19.41 -12.23
CA SER A 360 -1.52 -19.00 -13.56
C SER A 360 -1.00 -20.20 -14.37
N ALA A 361 -1.21 -20.18 -15.69
CA ALA A 361 -0.75 -21.27 -16.55
C ALA A 361 0.78 -21.50 -16.35
N PRO A 362 1.22 -22.71 -15.96
CA PRO A 362 2.63 -22.97 -15.68
C PRO A 362 3.51 -22.80 -16.93
N SER A 363 4.70 -22.25 -16.75
CA SER A 363 5.70 -22.14 -17.80
C SER A 363 6.26 -23.52 -18.15
N THR A 364 6.32 -23.84 -19.44
CA THR A 364 6.82 -25.12 -19.97
C THR A 364 8.10 -24.91 -20.77
N LYS A 365 9.13 -25.70 -20.46
CA LYS A 365 10.34 -25.81 -21.30
C LYS A 365 10.56 -27.21 -21.86
N THR A 366 9.96 -28.25 -21.25
CA THR A 366 9.98 -29.67 -21.67
C THR A 366 8.83 -30.42 -20.97
N ARG A 367 9.06 -31.62 -20.41
CA ARG A 367 8.09 -32.41 -19.60
C ARG A 367 7.90 -31.88 -18.17
N THR A 368 8.62 -30.81 -17.81
CA THR A 368 8.54 -30.15 -16.50
C THR A 368 7.86 -28.81 -16.61
N TYR A 369 7.00 -28.52 -15.62
CA TYR A 369 6.20 -27.31 -15.51
C TYR A 369 6.69 -26.49 -14.33
N LYS A 370 6.80 -25.18 -14.51
CA LYS A 370 7.28 -24.26 -13.48
C LYS A 370 6.20 -23.24 -13.15
N ILE A 371 6.03 -23.04 -11.85
CA ILE A 371 5.16 -22.01 -11.28
C ILE A 371 6.06 -21.02 -10.55
N THR A 372 5.65 -19.77 -10.48
CA THR A 372 6.48 -18.73 -9.89
C THR A 372 6.68 -18.99 -8.40
N PRO A 373 7.87 -18.71 -7.83
CA PRO A 373 8.10 -18.86 -6.39
C PRO A 373 7.07 -18.11 -5.53
N GLU A 374 6.63 -16.95 -5.99
CA GLU A 374 5.62 -16.12 -5.33
C GLU A 374 4.27 -16.84 -5.28
N GLU A 375 3.87 -17.49 -6.37
CA GLU A 375 2.59 -18.22 -6.46
C GLU A 375 2.62 -19.52 -5.64
N ASN A 376 3.76 -20.22 -5.61
CA ASN A 376 3.97 -21.36 -4.71
C ASN A 376 3.87 -20.95 -3.22
N ASN A 377 4.54 -19.86 -2.82
CA ASN A 377 4.48 -19.34 -1.45
C ASN A 377 3.04 -18.92 -1.07
N CYS A 378 2.33 -18.30 -2.02
CA CYS A 378 0.91 -17.95 -1.87
C CYS A 378 0.07 -19.18 -1.52
N ILE A 379 0.21 -20.27 -2.29
CA ILE A 379 -0.59 -21.50 -2.09
C ILE A 379 -0.25 -22.18 -0.76
N GLU A 380 1.03 -22.27 -0.41
CA GLU A 380 1.47 -22.85 0.87
C GLU A 380 0.88 -22.10 2.08
N LEU A 381 0.79 -20.77 2.00
CA LEU A 381 0.17 -19.94 3.03
C LEU A 381 -1.35 -20.08 3.06
N LEU A 382 -2.00 -20.22 1.90
CA LEU A 382 -3.43 -20.53 1.83
C LEU A 382 -3.72 -21.85 2.52
N PHE A 383 -2.93 -22.89 2.21
CA PHE A 383 -3.05 -24.21 2.81
C PHE A 383 -2.92 -24.19 4.34
N LYS A 384 -1.94 -23.45 4.89
CA LYS A 384 -1.78 -23.32 6.36
C LYS A 384 -2.98 -22.67 7.07
N ASN A 385 -3.73 -21.84 6.36
CA ASN A 385 -4.93 -21.18 6.88
C ASN A 385 -6.22 -21.91 6.49
N PHE A 386 -6.10 -22.97 5.69
CA PHE A 386 -7.22 -23.74 5.20
C PHE A 386 -7.69 -24.68 6.31
N LYS A 387 -8.79 -24.33 6.96
CA LYS A 387 -9.51 -25.21 7.88
C LYS A 387 -10.64 -25.86 7.08
N VAL A 388 -10.49 -27.12 6.76
CA VAL A 388 -11.62 -27.99 6.42
C VAL A 388 -12.13 -28.51 7.76
N ASP A 389 -13.40 -28.24 8.08
CA ASP A 389 -14.07 -28.74 9.29
C ASP A 389 -14.11 -30.27 9.32
#